data_AF-A0A2S7XUP5-F1
#
_entry.id   AF-A0A2S7XUP5-F1
#
_cell.length_a   1.000
_cell.length_b   1.000
_cell.length_c   1.000
_cell.angle_alpha   90.00
_cell.angle_beta   90.00
_cell.angle_gamma   90.00
#
_symmetry.space_group_name_H-M   'P 1'
#
loop_
_entity.id
_entity.type
_entity.pdbx_description
1 polymer ?
#
loop_
_entity_poly.entity_id
_entity_poly.type
_entity_poly.pdbx_seq_one_letter_code
_entity_poly.pdbx_strand_id
1 'polypeptide(L)'
;MGNCYSRMNVNDSVTKSKFDNLYGCRESLVDAIKRATDVMIAGKLALVCGFGDVGKGSAASLRGLGATVWVTEIDPICALQAAMEGYRVVRLDDVVSMMDIFVTATGNTDIITMITWSQ
;
A
#
# COMPACT_ATOMS: atom_id res chain seq x y z
N MET A 1 7.93 -18.31 25.48
CA MET A 1 6.87 -19.33 25.69
C MET A 1 6.81 -20.14 24.40
N GLY A 2 7.34 -21.37 24.40
CA GLY A 2 7.47 -22.18 23.19
C GLY A 2 6.12 -22.66 22.68
N ASN A 3 5.89 -22.60 21.37
CA ASN A 3 4.64 -23.06 20.77
C ASN A 3 4.53 -24.59 20.93
N CYS A 4 3.39 -25.06 21.44
CA CYS A 4 3.17 -26.48 21.79
C CYS A 4 2.93 -27.41 20.58
N TYR A 5 2.89 -26.87 19.36
CA TYR A 5 2.59 -27.61 18.14
C TYR A 5 3.42 -27.09 16.96
N SER A 6 3.75 -27.99 16.03
CA SER A 6 4.44 -27.66 14.78
C SER A 6 3.64 -26.64 13.97
N ARG A 7 4.31 -25.56 13.55
CA ARG A 7 3.74 -24.56 12.64
C ARG A 7 4.55 -24.56 11.35
N MET A 8 3.85 -24.50 10.22
CA MET A 8 4.45 -24.23 8.92
C MET A 8 4.11 -22.81 8.51
N ASN A 9 5.13 -21.99 8.20
CA ASN A 9 4.91 -20.66 7.66
C ASN A 9 4.65 -20.75 6.15
N VAL A 10 3.38 -20.71 5.76
CA VAL A 10 2.98 -20.75 4.36
C VAL A 10 3.18 -19.39 3.69
N ASN A 11 3.14 -18.29 4.45
CA ASN A 11 3.24 -16.94 3.90
C ASN A 11 4.58 -16.69 3.19
N ASP A 12 5.66 -17.26 3.71
CA ASP A 12 7.02 -17.07 3.16
C ASP A 12 7.30 -17.98 1.95
N SER A 13 6.34 -18.82 1.56
CA SER A 13 6.44 -19.57 0.31
C SER A 13 6.49 -18.59 -0.85
N VAL A 14 7.40 -18.81 -1.80
CA VAL A 14 7.58 -17.91 -2.96
C VAL A 14 6.27 -17.76 -3.74
N THR A 15 5.52 -18.85 -3.90
CA THR A 15 4.21 -18.87 -4.57
C THR A 15 3.11 -18.14 -3.80
N LYS A 16 3.29 -17.85 -2.50
CA LYS A 16 2.35 -17.06 -1.70
C LYS A 16 2.83 -15.62 -1.68
N SER A 17 3.96 -15.34 -1.04
CA SER A 17 4.46 -13.97 -0.84
C SER A 17 4.61 -13.19 -2.15
N LYS A 18 5.22 -13.78 -3.18
CA LYS A 18 5.51 -13.07 -4.45
C LYS A 18 4.37 -13.07 -5.45
N PHE A 19 3.35 -13.89 -5.25
CA PHE A 19 2.20 -13.94 -6.16
C PHE A 19 0.92 -13.42 -5.53
N ASP A 20 0.49 -14.01 -4.41
CA ASP A 20 -0.76 -13.67 -3.74
C ASP A 20 -0.73 -12.22 -3.24
N ASN A 21 0.30 -11.84 -2.46
CA ASN A 21 0.38 -10.47 -1.93
C ASN A 21 0.55 -9.42 -3.05
N LEU A 22 1.24 -9.77 -4.14
CA LEU A 22 1.56 -8.82 -5.20
C LEU A 22 0.42 -8.70 -6.22
N TYR A 23 0.05 -9.82 -6.87
CA TYR A 23 -0.94 -9.82 -7.94
C TYR A 23 -2.38 -9.84 -7.39
N GLY A 24 -2.62 -10.51 -6.27
CA GLY A 24 -3.94 -10.53 -5.64
C GLY A 24 -4.36 -9.12 -5.20
N CYS A 25 -3.47 -8.39 -4.53
CA CYS A 25 -3.74 -7.01 -4.12
C CYS A 25 -3.80 -6.03 -5.30
N ARG A 26 -3.10 -6.33 -6.41
CA ARG A 26 -3.20 -5.54 -7.62
C ARG A 26 -4.61 -5.56 -8.23
N GLU A 27 -5.33 -6.68 -8.14
CA GLU A 27 -6.69 -6.77 -8.70
C GLU A 27 -7.75 -6.34 -7.67
N SER A 28 -7.68 -6.93 -6.47
CA SER A 28 -8.73 -6.78 -5.46
C SER A 28 -8.84 -5.38 -4.85
N LEU A 29 -7.73 -4.63 -4.73
CA LEU A 29 -7.75 -3.30 -4.11
C LEU A 29 -8.61 -2.32 -4.88
N VAL A 30 -8.39 -2.23 -6.19
CA VAL A 30 -9.15 -1.32 -7.04
C VAL A 30 -10.60 -1.74 -7.14
N ASP A 31 -10.85 -3.05 -7.22
CA ASP A 31 -12.21 -3.59 -7.25
C ASP A 31 -12.98 -3.19 -5.99
N ALA A 32 -12.35 -3.30 -4.81
CA ALA A 32 -12.96 -2.87 -3.55
C ALA A 32 -13.25 -1.36 -3.52
N ILE A 33 -12.30 -0.51 -3.95
CA ILE A 33 -12.49 0.95 -3.97
C ILE A 33 -13.64 1.33 -4.90
N LYS A 34 -13.69 0.73 -6.11
CA LYS A 34 -14.75 0.98 -7.09
C LYS A 34 -16.11 0.56 -6.54
N ARG A 35 -16.24 -0.64 -5.98
CA ARG A 35 -17.50 -1.12 -5.41
C ARG A 35 -17.99 -0.30 -4.22
N ALA A 36 -17.07 0.23 -3.42
CA ALA A 36 -17.43 0.96 -2.21
C ALA A 36 -17.84 2.41 -2.49
N THR A 37 -17.24 3.05 -3.49
CA THR A 37 -17.31 4.52 -3.64
C THR A 37 -17.67 4.98 -5.05
N ASP A 38 -17.63 4.10 -6.06
CA ASP A 38 -17.84 4.41 -7.49
C ASP A 38 -16.99 5.60 -7.99
N VAL A 39 -15.89 5.93 -7.31
CA VAL A 39 -15.05 7.08 -7.67
C VAL A 39 -14.17 6.80 -8.87
N MET A 40 -13.96 7.84 -9.69
CA MET A 40 -12.95 7.83 -10.73
C MET A 40 -11.56 7.89 -10.09
N ILE A 41 -10.72 6.89 -10.40
CA ILE A 41 -9.35 6.78 -9.89
C ILE A 41 -8.36 7.59 -10.74
N ALA A 42 -8.65 7.75 -12.04
CA ALA A 42 -7.79 8.51 -12.95
C ALA A 42 -7.68 9.98 -12.52
N GLY A 43 -6.45 10.50 -12.49
CA GLY A 43 -6.17 11.89 -12.11
C GLY A 43 -6.22 12.20 -10.62
N LYS A 44 -6.62 11.24 -9.77
CA LYS A 44 -6.63 11.39 -8.31
C LYS A 44 -5.24 11.23 -7.71
N LEU A 45 -5.03 11.88 -6.55
CA LEU A 45 -3.83 11.68 -5.73
C LEU A 45 -4.09 10.53 -4.75
N ALA A 46 -3.34 9.44 -4.91
CA ALA A 46 -3.47 8.25 -4.07
C ALA A 46 -2.19 8.03 -3.25
N LEU A 47 -2.32 7.90 -1.94
CA LEU A 47 -1.24 7.63 -1.02
C LEU A 47 -1.25 6.16 -0.59
N VAL A 48 -0.14 5.47 -0.83
CA VAL A 48 0.08 4.10 -0.35
C VAL A 48 1.10 4.12 0.78
N CYS A 49 0.66 3.76 1.98
CA CYS A 49 1.53 3.67 3.15
C CYS A 49 2.09 2.25 3.26
N GLY A 50 3.39 2.09 3.02
CA GLY A 50 4.07 0.80 2.93
C GLY A 50 4.25 0.33 1.49
N PHE A 51 5.47 -0.11 1.17
CA PHE A 51 5.93 -0.57 -0.14
C PHE A 51 6.53 -1.99 -0.10
N GLY A 52 5.96 -2.84 0.75
CA GLY A 52 6.19 -4.29 0.72
C GLY A 52 5.51 -4.98 -0.47
N ASP A 53 5.37 -6.31 -0.45
CA ASP A 53 4.75 -7.05 -1.56
C ASP A 53 3.29 -6.61 -1.83
N VAL A 54 2.52 -6.32 -0.77
CA VAL A 54 1.15 -5.77 -0.89
C VAL A 54 1.16 -4.33 -1.42
N GLY A 55 2.05 -3.49 -0.89
CA GLY A 55 2.19 -2.08 -1.28
C GLY A 55 2.56 -1.91 -2.75
N LYS A 56 3.46 -2.76 -3.26
CA LYS A 56 3.85 -2.80 -4.68
C LYS A 56 2.67 -3.14 -5.58
N GLY A 57 1.89 -4.16 -5.22
CA GLY A 57 0.69 -4.55 -5.96
C GLY A 57 -0.34 -3.42 -6.01
N SER A 58 -0.56 -2.79 -4.87
CA SER A 58 -1.48 -1.67 -4.68
C SER A 58 -1.09 -0.45 -5.51
N ALA A 59 0.18 -0.03 -5.43
CA ALA A 59 0.71 1.11 -6.18
C ALA A 59 0.67 0.88 -7.69
N ALA A 60 1.05 -0.33 -8.15
CA ALA A 60 0.99 -0.69 -9.56
C ALA A 60 -0.44 -0.66 -10.11
N SER A 61 -1.43 -1.08 -9.32
CA SER A 61 -2.84 -1.06 -9.73
C SER A 61 -3.38 0.36 -9.89
N LEU A 62 -3.15 1.20 -8.87
CA LEU A 62 -3.59 2.60 -8.88
C LEU A 62 -2.94 3.38 -10.04
N ARG A 63 -1.63 3.16 -10.26
CA ARG A 63 -0.92 3.76 -11.39
C ARG A 63 -1.46 3.27 -12.74
N GLY A 64 -1.80 1.98 -12.85
CA GLY A 64 -2.37 1.39 -14.07
C GLY A 64 -3.69 2.04 -14.50
N LEU A 65 -4.41 2.67 -13.56
CA LEU A 65 -5.66 3.39 -13.81
C LEU A 65 -5.47 4.90 -14.00
N GLY A 66 -4.23 5.38 -14.00
CA GLY A 66 -3.91 6.79 -14.17
C GLY A 66 -4.01 7.64 -12.91
N ALA A 67 -4.00 7.04 -11.71
CA ALA A 67 -3.81 7.81 -10.47
C ALA A 67 -2.36 8.29 -10.34
N THR A 68 -2.18 9.44 -9.71
CA THR A 68 -0.86 9.89 -9.24
C THR A 68 -0.59 9.26 -7.89
N VAL A 69 0.32 8.29 -7.86
CA VAL A 69 0.60 7.48 -6.67
C VAL A 69 1.81 8.00 -5.91
N TRP A 70 1.61 8.33 -4.64
CA TRP A 70 2.67 8.66 -3.69
C TRP A 70 2.80 7.54 -2.65
N VAL A 71 3.99 7.38 -2.10
CA VAL A 71 4.31 6.27 -1.18
C VAL A 71 4.89 6.83 0.11
N THR A 72 4.51 6.26 1.25
CA THR A 72 5.22 6.49 2.52
C THR A 72 5.92 5.19 2.92
N GLU A 73 7.17 5.28 3.35
CA GLU A 73 7.94 4.14 3.82
C GLU A 73 8.89 4.51 4.94
N ILE A 74 9.11 3.56 5.84
CA ILE A 74 10.07 3.63 6.95
C ILE A 74 11.36 2.91 6.53
N ASP A 75 11.26 1.82 5.75
CA ASP A 75 12.44 1.08 5.28
C ASP A 75 13.09 1.81 4.08
N PRO A 76 14.37 2.21 4.19
CA PRO A 76 15.07 2.92 3.11
C PRO A 76 15.20 2.07 1.82
N ILE A 77 15.23 0.74 1.90
CA ILE A 77 15.34 -0.13 0.74
C ILE A 77 14.04 -0.13 -0.05
N CYS A 78 12.91 -0.28 0.65
CA CYS A 78 11.58 -0.24 0.04
C CYS A 78 11.26 1.16 -0.50
N ALA A 79 11.67 2.22 0.21
CA ALA A 79 11.56 3.59 -0.26
C ALA A 79 12.36 3.82 -1.56
N LEU A 80 13.60 3.32 -1.64
CA LEU A 80 14.41 3.42 -2.85
C LEU A 80 13.76 2.68 -4.03
N GLN A 81 13.19 1.49 -3.78
CA GLN A 81 12.46 0.74 -4.82
C GLN A 81 11.25 1.54 -5.33
N ALA A 82 10.49 2.17 -4.44
CA ALA A 82 9.36 3.03 -4.83
C ALA A 82 9.82 4.20 -5.70
N ALA A 83 10.93 4.86 -5.33
CA ALA A 83 11.51 5.96 -6.10
C ALA A 83 12.00 5.50 -7.49
N MET A 84 12.62 4.32 -7.58
CA MET A 84 13.07 3.74 -8.85
C MET A 84 11.91 3.37 -9.78
N GLU A 85 10.78 2.94 -9.22
CA GLU A 85 9.56 2.73 -10.01
C GLU A 85 8.90 4.05 -10.44
N GLY A 86 9.34 5.20 -9.91
CA GLY A 86 8.86 6.53 -10.28
C GLY A 86 7.73 7.05 -9.38
N TYR A 87 7.56 6.46 -8.19
CA TYR A 87 6.66 6.98 -7.16
C TYR A 87 7.36 8.03 -6.30
N ARG A 88 6.62 9.04 -5.88
CA ARG A 88 7.15 10.04 -4.94
C ARG A 88 7.08 9.49 -3.52
N VAL A 89 8.24 9.37 -2.87
CA VAL A 89 8.32 9.03 -1.44
C VAL A 89 8.12 10.30 -0.62
N VAL A 90 7.14 10.28 0.28
CA VAL A 90 6.72 11.42 1.09
C VAL A 90 6.47 10.99 2.54
N ARG A 91 6.42 11.97 3.44
CA ARG A 91 5.93 11.76 4.81
C ARG A 91 4.44 12.05 4.85
N LEU A 92 3.71 11.25 5.63
CA LEU A 92 2.25 11.33 5.74
C LEU A 92 1.79 12.74 6.16
N ASP A 93 2.43 13.31 7.17
CA ASP A 93 2.09 14.62 7.74
C ASP A 93 2.21 15.77 6.73
N ASP A 94 3.11 15.65 5.75
CA ASP A 94 3.36 16.70 4.74
C ASP A 94 2.27 16.71 3.64
N VAL A 95 1.49 15.62 3.53
CA VAL A 95 0.64 15.38 2.35
C VAL A 95 -0.81 15.06 2.66
N VAL A 96 -1.17 14.86 3.93
CA VAL A 96 -2.50 14.39 4.33
C VAL A 96 -3.64 15.26 3.80
N SER A 97 -3.47 16.59 3.75
CA SER A 97 -4.50 17.52 3.30
C SER A 97 -4.71 17.54 1.78
N MET A 98 -3.82 16.92 1.00
CA MET A 98 -3.82 16.98 -0.47
C MET A 98 -4.25 15.67 -1.15
N MET A 99 -4.34 14.56 -0.40
CA MET A 99 -4.60 13.24 -0.99
C MET A 99 -6.10 12.95 -1.07
N ASP A 100 -6.53 12.28 -2.15
CA ASP A 100 -7.92 11.85 -2.34
C ASP A 100 -8.15 10.44 -1.80
N ILE A 101 -7.15 9.55 -1.91
CA ILE A 101 -7.27 8.13 -1.58
C ILE A 101 -6.11 7.74 -0.65
N PHE A 102 -6.42 7.08 0.46
CA PHE A 102 -5.44 6.54 1.38
C PHE A 102 -5.52 5.01 1.43
N VAL A 103 -4.37 4.35 1.25
CA VAL A 103 -4.23 2.90 1.35
C VAL A 103 -3.13 2.58 2.35
N THR A 104 -3.43 1.80 3.37
CA THR A 104 -2.43 1.31 4.35
C THR A 104 -2.07 -0.14 4.07
N ALA A 105 -0.79 -0.40 3.79
CA ALA A 105 -0.24 -1.70 3.39
C ALA A 105 1.01 -2.10 4.19
N THR A 106 1.22 -1.52 5.38
CA THR A 106 2.39 -1.80 6.24
C THR A 106 2.24 -3.03 7.14
N GLY A 107 1.00 -3.44 7.46
CA GLY A 107 0.75 -4.45 8.49
C GLY A 107 1.07 -3.99 9.93
N ASN A 108 1.26 -2.69 10.14
CA ASN A 108 1.51 -2.08 11.45
C ASN A 108 0.29 -1.31 11.97
N THR A 109 0.24 -1.02 13.26
CA THR A 109 -0.79 -0.16 13.87
C THR A 109 -0.38 1.32 13.79
N ASP A 110 -1.35 2.21 14.04
CA ASP A 110 -1.11 3.66 14.20
C ASP A 110 -0.50 4.38 12.98
N ILE A 111 -0.74 3.85 11.78
CA ILE A 111 -0.32 4.49 10.52
C ILE A 111 -1.11 5.76 10.26
N ILE A 112 -2.44 5.70 10.41
CA ILE A 112 -3.34 6.84 10.24
C ILE A 112 -4.09 7.02 11.55
N THR A 113 -3.81 8.11 12.26
CA THR A 113 -4.43 8.41 13.56
C THR A 113 -5.42 9.56 13.45
N MET A 114 -6.26 9.73 14.48
CA MET A 114 -7.18 10.88 14.57
C MET A 114 -6.45 12.23 14.48
N ILE A 115 -5.21 12.31 14.98
CA ILE A 115 -4.40 13.53 14.92
C ILE A 115 -4.02 13.83 13.47
N THR A 116 -3.61 12.80 12.73
CA THR A 116 -3.30 12.90 11.30
C THR A 116 -4.51 13.36 10.48
N TRP A 117 -5.71 12.89 10.82
CA TRP A 117 -6.96 13.29 10.15
C TRP A 117 -7.45 14.70 10.50
N SER A 118 -7.02 15.26 11.62
CA SER A 118 -7.44 16.58 12.09
C SER A 118 -6.58 17.73 11.53
N GLN A 119 -5.54 17.41 10.74
CA GLN A 119 -4.64 18.37 10.09
C GLN A 119 -5.06 18.64 8.66
#